data_AF-A0A5S6Q8Q1-F1
#
_entry.id   AF-A0A5S6Q8Q1-F1
#
_cell.length_a   1.000
_cell.length_b   1.000
_cell.length_c   1.000
_cell.angle_alpha   90.00
_cell.angle_beta   90.00
_cell.angle_gamma   90.00
#
_symmetry.space_group_name_H-M   'P 1'
#
loop_
_entity.id
_entity.type
_entity.pdbx_description
1 polymer ?
#
loop_
_entity_poly.entity_id
_entity_poly.type
_entity_poly.pdbx_seq_one_letter_code
_entity_poly.pdbx_strand_id
1 'polypeptide(L)'
;MSVGAFEKKFVVSGISDGIRMDGRSLRSPRSITIRANTVDLSPGSVTVSYGDCCVTAGMRMDLQKPAPERADEGIVDFYVSMTSVSDRVDPELLRK
;
A
#
# COMPACT_ATOMS: atom_id res chain seq x y z
N MET A 1 -7.48 -18.76 -4.28
CA MET A 1 -6.42 -19.79 -4.16
C MET A 1 -6.42 -20.33 -2.74
N SER A 2 -6.43 -21.65 -2.55
CA SER A 2 -6.19 -22.26 -1.24
C SER A 2 -4.74 -22.72 -1.14
N VAL A 3 -4.08 -22.45 -0.03
CA VAL A 3 -2.71 -22.92 0.23
C VAL A 3 -2.71 -24.41 0.56
N GLY A 4 -1.86 -25.18 -0.11
CA GLY A 4 -1.72 -26.63 0.07
C GLY A 4 -1.15 -27.02 1.43
N ALA A 5 -1.39 -28.27 1.86
CA ALA A 5 -0.89 -28.76 3.15
C ALA A 5 0.65 -28.79 3.24
N PHE A 6 1.34 -29.10 2.14
CA PHE A 6 2.80 -29.10 2.08
C PHE A 6 3.38 -27.67 2.15
N GLU A 7 2.79 -26.73 1.41
CA GLU A 7 3.18 -25.32 1.42
C GLU A 7 3.07 -24.73 2.84
N LYS A 8 1.97 -25.04 3.55
CA LYS A 8 1.81 -24.62 4.95
C LYS A 8 2.93 -25.17 5.83
N LYS A 9 3.27 -26.46 5.73
CA LYS A 9 4.36 -27.07 6.50
C LYS A 9 5.70 -26.42 6.18
N PHE A 10 5.96 -26.12 4.91
CA PHE A 10 7.19 -25.49 4.46
C PHE A 10 7.35 -24.06 5.00
N VAL A 11 6.28 -23.27 5.03
CA VAL A 11 6.31 -21.93 5.67
C VAL A 11 6.63 -22.05 7.16
N VAL A 12 6.00 -23.00 7.87
CA VAL A 12 6.21 -23.20 9.31
C VAL A 12 7.63 -23.68 9.63
N SER A 13 8.20 -24.59 8.82
CA SER A 13 9.59 -25.03 9.00
C SER A 13 10.57 -23.87 8.80
N GLY A 14 10.40 -23.07 7.74
CA GLY A 14 11.27 -21.90 7.51
C GLY A 14 11.24 -20.90 8.67
N ILE A 15 10.05 -20.64 9.23
CA ILE A 15 9.92 -19.78 10.41
C ILE A 15 10.71 -20.34 11.61
N SER A 16 10.70 -21.65 11.80
CA SER A 16 11.46 -22.33 12.87
C SER A 16 12.97 -22.19 12.65
N ASP A 17 13.42 -22.14 11.40
CA ASP A 17 14.81 -21.90 11.01
C ASP A 17 15.18 -20.39 10.99
N GLY A 18 14.23 -19.51 11.34
CA GLY A 18 14.44 -18.06 11.41
C GLY A 18 14.40 -17.34 10.04
N ILE A 19 13.96 -18.02 8.99
CA ILE A 19 13.99 -17.54 7.60
C ILE A 19 12.58 -17.56 6.99
N ARG A 20 12.23 -16.49 6.29
CA ARG A 20 10.95 -16.39 5.56
C ARG A 20 11.10 -16.98 4.16
N MET A 21 9.96 -17.23 3.50
CA MET A 21 9.88 -17.78 2.14
C MET A 21 10.70 -17.03 1.08
N ASP A 22 10.97 -15.74 1.29
CA ASP A 22 11.76 -14.89 0.41
C ASP A 22 13.19 -14.65 0.92
N GLY A 23 13.68 -15.52 1.80
CA GLY A 23 15.06 -15.52 2.32
C GLY A 23 15.36 -14.47 3.39
N ARG A 24 14.38 -13.63 3.75
CA ARG A 24 14.55 -12.57 4.76
C ARG A 24 14.42 -13.12 6.17
N SER A 25 15.08 -12.45 7.13
CA SER A 25 14.89 -12.76 8.56
C SER A 25 13.46 -12.43 9.01
N LEU A 26 13.04 -13.00 10.14
CA LEU A 26 11.68 -12.82 10.68
C LEU A 26 11.32 -11.34 10.94
N ARG A 27 12.31 -10.50 11.27
CA ARG A 27 12.12 -9.07 11.58
C ARG A 27 12.48 -8.12 10.45
N SER A 28 12.99 -8.63 9.33
CA SER A 28 13.37 -7.78 8.21
C SER A 28 12.12 -7.37 7.40
N PRO A 29 11.91 -6.06 7.13
CA PRO A 29 10.84 -5.59 6.26
C PRO A 29 11.09 -5.98 4.79
N ARG A 30 10.07 -5.88 3.94
CA ARG A 30 10.28 -5.97 2.48
C ARG A 30 10.92 -4.68 1.99
N SER A 31 11.42 -4.68 0.75
CA SER A 31 11.84 -3.44 0.10
C SER A 31 10.69 -2.45 0.10
N ILE A 32 10.97 -1.22 0.54
CA ILE A 32 10.00 -0.13 0.59
C ILE A 32 10.46 0.95 -0.38
N THR A 33 9.61 1.31 -1.33
CA THR A 33 9.82 2.43 -2.24
C THR A 33 8.69 3.43 -2.06
N ILE A 34 9.02 4.69 -1.83
CA ILE A 34 8.05 5.76 -1.63
C ILE A 34 8.26 6.81 -2.72
N ARG A 35 7.17 7.17 -3.42
CA ARG A 35 7.17 8.18 -4.49
C ARG A 35 6.06 9.17 -4.22
N ALA A 36 6.42 10.41 -3.93
CA ALA A 36 5.46 11.50 -3.76
C ALA A 36 5.10 12.12 -5.12
N ASN A 37 3.93 12.74 -5.19
CA ASN A 37 3.40 13.47 -6.36
C ASN A 37 3.29 12.59 -7.62
N THR A 38 2.73 11.38 -7.48
CA THR A 38 2.56 10.43 -8.59
C THR A 38 1.32 10.69 -9.44
N VAL A 39 0.36 11.46 -8.93
CA VAL A 39 -0.88 11.81 -9.63
C VAL A 39 -0.95 13.32 -9.78
N ASP A 40 -0.81 13.81 -11.01
CA ASP A 40 -0.68 15.24 -11.34
C ASP A 40 -1.89 16.09 -10.89
N LEU A 41 -3.09 15.51 -10.85
CA LEU A 41 -4.32 16.22 -10.46
C LEU A 41 -4.58 16.25 -8.95
N SER A 42 -3.79 15.53 -8.14
CA SER A 42 -4.01 15.40 -6.70
C SER A 42 -3.11 16.36 -5.92
N PRO A 43 -3.65 17.27 -5.08
CA PRO A 43 -2.84 18.23 -4.30
C PRO A 43 -1.85 17.56 -3.33
N GLY A 44 -2.10 16.30 -2.97
CA GLY A 44 -1.08 15.41 -2.45
C GLY A 44 -1.34 14.00 -2.94
N SER A 45 -0.34 13.35 -3.52
CA SER A 45 -0.40 11.94 -3.89
C SER A 45 0.90 11.24 -3.52
N VAL A 46 0.80 9.95 -3.20
CA VAL A 46 1.94 9.11 -2.92
C VAL A 46 1.67 7.69 -3.38
N THR A 47 2.65 7.08 -4.04
CA THR A 47 2.65 5.65 -4.34
C THR A 47 3.74 5.00 -3.51
N VAL A 48 3.33 3.96 -2.77
CA VAL A 48 4.22 3.16 -1.92
C VAL A 48 4.21 1.72 -2.41
N SER A 49 5.40 1.17 -2.62
CA SER A 49 5.59 -0.24 -2.92
C SER A 49 6.25 -0.93 -1.73
N TYR A 50 5.67 -2.04 -1.26
CA TYR A 50 6.17 -2.89 -0.19
C TYR A 50 6.36 -4.32 -0.72
N GLY A 51 7.56 -4.60 -1.26
CA GLY A 51 7.78 -5.75 -2.13
C GLY A 51 6.81 -5.70 -3.33
N ASP A 52 6.04 -6.77 -3.53
CA ASP A 52 5.11 -6.88 -4.66
C ASP A 52 3.76 -6.18 -4.42
N CYS A 53 3.54 -5.61 -3.24
CA CYS A 53 2.33 -4.86 -2.94
C CYS A 53 2.55 -3.39 -3.31
N CYS A 54 1.65 -2.81 -4.12
CA CYS A 54 1.67 -1.40 -4.47
C CYS A 54 0.37 -0.73 -4.03
N VAL A 55 0.47 0.44 -3.41
CA VAL A 55 -0.67 1.25 -2.98
C VAL A 55 -0.43 2.69 -3.39
N THR A 56 -1.43 3.30 -4.04
CA THR A 56 -1.44 4.73 -4.34
C THR A 56 -2.51 5.39 -3.47
N ALA A 57 -2.10 6.42 -2.73
CA ALA A 57 -3.00 7.27 -1.97
C ALA A 57 -2.97 8.69 -2.55
N GLY A 58 -4.14 9.30 -2.65
CA GLY A 58 -4.31 10.70 -3.04
C GLY A 58 -5.33 11.35 -2.13
N MET A 59 -5.21 12.65 -1.93
CA MET A 59 -6.19 13.44 -1.18
C MET A 59 -6.80 14.51 -2.08
N ARG A 60 -8.07 14.77 -1.82
CA ARG A 60 -8.80 15.90 -2.40
C ARG A 60 -9.34 16.74 -1.26
N MET A 61 -9.25 18.05 -1.40
CA MET A 61 -9.77 19.00 -0.43
C MET A 61 -10.85 19.83 -1.12
N ASP A 62 -12.03 19.91 -0.51
CA ASP A 62 -13.13 20.74 -0.98
C ASP A 62 -13.65 21.57 0.22
N LEU A 63 -14.02 22.83 -0.03
CA LEU A 63 -14.65 23.67 0.98
C LEU A 63 -16.12 23.31 1.09
N GLN A 64 -16.55 22.88 2.27
CA GLN A 64 -17.93 22.50 2.55
C GLN A 64 -18.45 23.19 3.82
N LYS A 65 -19.78 23.32 3.91
CA LYS A 65 -20.43 23.82 5.12
C LYS A 65 -20.30 22.75 6.22
N PRO A 66 -19.80 23.09 7.42
CA PRO A 66 -19.66 22.12 8.50
C PRO A 66 -21.04 21.68 9.03
N ALA A 67 -21.07 20.53 9.69
CA ALA A 67 -22.29 20.04 10.33
C ALA A 67 -22.73 21.01 11.45
N PRO A 68 -24.05 21.25 11.64
CA PRO A 68 -24.53 22.18 12.66
C PRO A 68 -24.04 21.84 14.07
N GLU A 69 -23.93 20.55 14.36
CA GLU A 69 -23.46 19.99 15.62
C GLU A 69 -21.94 20.11 15.84
N ARG A 70 -21.15 20.37 14.79
CA ARG A 70 -19.67 20.44 14.82
C ARG A 70 -19.16 21.53 13.87
N ALA A 71 -19.48 22.78 14.19
CA ALA A 71 -19.25 23.93 13.30
C ALA A 71 -17.78 24.38 13.19
N ASP A 72 -16.92 23.97 14.13
CA ASP A 72 -15.51 24.31 14.25
C ASP A 72 -14.56 23.20 13.77
N GLU A 73 -15.10 22.10 13.24
CA GLU A 73 -14.34 20.93 12.78
C GLU A 73 -14.42 20.75 11.26
N GLY A 74 -13.36 20.19 10.68
CA GLY A 74 -13.32 19.70 9.30
C GLY A 74 -13.72 18.22 9.20
N ILE A 75 -14.01 17.75 7.98
CA ILE A 75 -14.36 16.35 7.71
C ILE A 75 -13.21 15.70 6.95
N VAL A 76 -12.85 14.47 7.34
CA VAL A 76 -11.86 13.63 6.66
C VAL A 76 -12.49 12.28 6.35
N ASP A 77 -12.71 12.02 5.06
CA ASP A 77 -13.25 10.75 4.58
C ASP A 77 -12.16 9.89 3.96
N PHE A 78 -12.16 8.60 4.31
CA PHE A 78 -11.24 7.61 3.75
C PHE A 78 -11.99 6.72 2.77
N TYR A 79 -11.49 6.68 1.53
CA TYR A 79 -11.97 5.74 0.52
C TYR A 79 -10.85 4.76 0.16
N VAL A 80 -11.15 3.47 0.22
CA VAL A 80 -10.21 2.40 -0.10
C VAL A 80 -10.86 1.47 -1.12
N SER A 81 -10.21 1.31 -2.27
CA SER A 81 -10.60 0.35 -3.30
C SER A 81 -9.45 -0.55 -3.66
N MET A 82 -9.73 -1.84 -3.85
CA MET A 82 -8.81 -2.79 -4.46
C MET A 82 -9.15 -2.94 -5.93
N THR A 83 -8.19 -2.62 -6.79
CA THR A 83 -8.27 -2.89 -8.22
C THR A 83 -7.67 -4.27 -8.52
N SER A 84 -8.30 -5.04 -9.42
CA SER A 84 -7.83 -6.37 -9.85
C SER A 84 -6.66 -6.30 -10.83
N VAL A 85 -6.50 -5.14 -11.48
CA VAL A 85 -5.33 -4.80 -12.28
C VAL A 85 -4.22 -4.42 -11.31
N SER A 86 -3.20 -5.27 -11.25
CA SER A 86 -1.88 -4.88 -10.77
C SER A 86 -1.45 -3.72 -11.66
N ASP A 87 -1.62 -2.48 -11.20
CA ASP A 87 -1.03 -1.33 -11.87
C ASP A 87 0.45 -1.65 -11.99
N ARG A 88 0.86 -2.06 -13.19
CA ARG A 88 2.23 -1.94 -13.65
C ARG A 88 2.49 -0.46 -13.51
N VAL A 89 3.04 -0.05 -12.37
CA VAL A 89 3.66 1.26 -12.23
C VAL A 89 4.61 1.33 -13.42
N ASP A 90 4.27 2.17 -14.39
CA ASP A 90 4.93 2.18 -15.67
C ASP A 90 6.44 2.32 -15.41
N PRO A 91 7.30 1.44 -15.93
CA PRO A 91 8.74 1.51 -15.68
C PRO A 91 9.35 2.87 -16.08
N GLU A 92 8.66 3.63 -16.94
CA GLU A 92 9.04 4.99 -17.30
C GLU A 92 8.78 6.00 -16.19
N LEU A 93 7.71 5.83 -15.38
CA LEU A 93 7.53 6.60 -14.15
C LEU A 93 8.62 6.23 -13.12
N LEU A 94 9.23 5.04 -13.23
CA LEU A 94 10.38 4.63 -12.42
C LEU A 94 11.71 5.27 -12.81
N ARG A 95 11.82 5.92 -13.98
CA ARG A 95 13.03 6.56 -14.52
C ARG A 95 12.91 8.09 -14.55
N LYS A 96 12.76 8.75 -13.40
CA LYS A 96 13.13 10.17 -13.23
C LYS A 96 13.69 10.38 -11.84
#